data_AF-A0A534ECK3-F1
#
_entry.id   AF-A0A534ECK3-F1
#
_cell.length_a   1.000
_cell.length_b   1.000
_cell.length_c   1.000
_cell.angle_alpha   90.00
_cell.angle_beta   90.00
_cell.angle_gamma   90.00
#
_symmetry.space_group_name_H-M   'P 1'
#
loop_
_entity.id
_entity.type
_entity.pdbx_description
1 polymer ?
#
loop_
_entity_poly.entity_id
_entity_poly.type
_entity_poly.pdbx_seq_one_letter_code
_entity_poly.pdbx_strand_id
1 'polypeptide(L)'
;MYLTFFGLNEKPFAITPDPRYLYLSERHAEALAHLLYGINEAGGFVQLTGEVGTGKTTIVRSLLAQTPKNAEIALILNPRMTAPEFLLTICEELGIGVPDAACGSLKDLVDILSDYLLRAHARGKRVVLVVDEAQNLSPDVLEQVRLLTNLETNTQKLLQIILIGQPELRELLSRNELRQLAQRITGRYHLNPLSHDETVAYVRHRLRVAGATSDIFAPAALNEAFRLSHGVPRVINVICDRALLGAYSLDRHRVTTNLVRAAAAEVFGRRCTPHWLPWALTAGIAALLGIATVTLWSLQPWSTRSGAARLSRGEAAFTGAAPAAVTPAPAPHLAELLAQHAAETDTDSAFARLLALWGAKYQANSTDPCSQATQQGLECVIERGSFGQLRLYNRPAILMLSDGAGTSHEVVLTALDDEQARIELGGTRSVGLGELSHFWLGDFVMLWRPASSPVKALSAGMRGAEVRWLRRSLQRLHGVADDAPVSDLFDAELAALVRDFQRRHQLAVDGIAGVRTQIAVAGALGAPDTPLLSAVDTDHHGG
;
A
#
# COMPACT_ATOMS: atom_id res chain seq x y z
N MET A 1 25.75 15.79 -11.27
CA MET A 1 26.82 14.91 -10.77
C MET A 1 26.85 13.57 -11.50
N TYR A 2 26.01 12.57 -11.18
CA TYR A 2 26.12 11.26 -11.84
C TYR A 2 25.95 11.28 -13.38
N LEU A 3 25.18 12.24 -13.91
CA LEU A 3 24.94 12.37 -15.36
C LEU A 3 26.24 12.44 -16.16
N THR A 4 27.10 13.40 -15.83
CA THR A 4 28.41 13.58 -16.47
C THR A 4 29.31 12.34 -16.32
N PHE A 5 29.26 11.69 -15.16
CA PHE A 5 30.05 10.48 -14.87
C PHE A 5 29.65 9.26 -15.72
N PHE A 6 28.38 9.16 -16.11
CA PHE A 6 27.87 8.11 -17.00
C PHE A 6 27.72 8.57 -18.47
N GLY A 7 28.15 9.79 -18.81
CA GLY A 7 27.99 10.35 -20.17
C GLY A 7 26.53 10.58 -20.58
N LEU A 8 25.65 10.86 -19.61
CA LEU A 8 24.22 11.10 -19.81
C LEU A 8 23.93 12.60 -19.91
N ASN A 9 23.03 12.98 -20.81
CA ASN A 9 22.61 14.38 -21.01
C ASN A 9 21.56 14.83 -19.97
N GLU A 10 20.74 13.89 -19.50
CA GLU A 10 19.58 14.14 -18.63
C GLU A 10 19.24 12.87 -17.82
N LYS A 11 18.36 12.98 -16.81
CA LYS A 11 18.06 11.87 -15.89
C LYS A 11 17.25 10.76 -16.57
N PRO A 12 17.83 9.56 -16.81
CA PRO A 12 17.16 8.50 -17.57
C PRO A 12 15.89 7.97 -16.90
N PHE A 13 15.82 8.00 -15.56
CA PHE A 13 14.73 7.40 -14.79
C PHE A 13 13.83 8.42 -14.07
N ALA A 14 13.81 9.67 -14.52
CA ALA A 14 12.86 10.65 -14.01
C ALA A 14 11.41 10.14 -14.14
N ILE A 15 10.58 10.41 -13.14
CA ILE A 15 9.14 10.03 -13.13
C ILE A 15 8.30 11.05 -13.93
N THR A 16 8.92 12.12 -14.41
CA THR A 16 8.30 13.14 -15.28
C THR A 16 7.79 12.53 -16.59
N PRO A 17 6.57 12.87 -17.03
CA PRO A 17 5.93 12.27 -18.21
C PRO A 17 6.41 12.92 -19.52
N ASP A 18 7.68 12.72 -19.86
CA ASP A 18 8.26 13.11 -21.15
C ASP A 18 7.96 12.02 -22.22
N PRO A 19 7.29 12.36 -23.34
CA PRO A 19 6.98 11.42 -24.42
C PRO A 19 8.19 10.72 -25.04
N ARG A 20 9.40 11.30 -24.99
CA ARG A 20 10.62 10.67 -25.55
C ARG A 20 11.04 9.41 -24.81
N TYR A 21 10.68 9.31 -23.52
CA TYR A 21 10.97 8.16 -22.66
C TYR A 21 9.88 7.08 -22.70
N LEU A 22 8.88 7.25 -23.57
CA LEU A 22 7.81 6.28 -23.77
C LEU A 22 8.32 5.03 -24.48
N TYR A 23 8.59 4.00 -23.69
CA TYR A 23 8.71 2.65 -24.18
C TYR A 23 7.30 2.03 -24.33
N LEU A 24 6.77 2.02 -25.56
CA LEU A 24 5.60 1.21 -25.90
C LEU A 24 6.03 -0.26 -25.98
N SER A 25 5.87 -0.98 -24.87
CA SER A 25 5.94 -2.44 -24.88
C SER A 25 4.75 -3.03 -25.66
N GLU A 26 4.81 -4.29 -26.09
CA GLU A 26 3.72 -4.92 -26.86
C GLU A 26 2.37 -4.79 -26.13
N ARG A 27 2.36 -5.00 -24.81
CA ARG A 27 1.18 -4.83 -23.95
C ARG A 27 0.67 -3.39 -23.90
N HIS A 28 1.55 -2.39 -23.96
CA HIS A 28 1.15 -0.98 -24.02
C HIS A 28 0.57 -0.63 -25.40
N ALA A 29 1.11 -1.21 -26.47
CA ALA A 29 0.59 -1.05 -27.82
C ALA A 29 -0.78 -1.74 -27.99
N GLU A 30 -0.95 -2.96 -27.45
CA GLU A 30 -2.25 -3.65 -27.38
C GLU A 30 -3.29 -2.84 -26.58
N ALA A 31 -2.93 -2.37 -25.39
CA ALA A 31 -3.82 -1.56 -24.56
C ALA A 31 -4.26 -0.29 -25.30
N LEU A 32 -3.31 0.41 -25.94
CA LEU A 32 -3.59 1.61 -26.72
C LEU A 32 -4.45 1.31 -27.95
N ALA A 33 -4.18 0.22 -28.68
CA ALA A 33 -4.99 -0.22 -29.81
C ALA A 33 -6.42 -0.56 -29.39
N HIS A 34 -6.60 -1.22 -28.23
CA HIS A 34 -7.89 -1.52 -27.64
C HIS A 34 -8.65 -0.24 -27.23
N LEU A 35 -7.98 0.78 -26.69
CA LEU A 35 -8.60 2.09 -26.42
C LEU A 35 -9.00 2.81 -27.71
N LEU A 36 -8.11 2.86 -28.72
CA LEU A 36 -8.38 3.50 -30.01
C LEU A 36 -9.52 2.80 -30.78
N TYR A 37 -9.59 1.47 -30.71
CA TYR A 37 -10.71 0.69 -31.24
C TYR A 37 -12.02 1.08 -30.56
N GLY A 38 -12.03 1.14 -29.22
CA GLY A 38 -13.20 1.56 -28.45
C GLY A 38 -13.60 3.03 -28.62
N ILE A 39 -12.74 3.91 -29.13
CA ILE A 39 -13.12 5.26 -29.60
C ILE A 39 -13.79 5.20 -30.98
N ASN A 40 -13.41 4.25 -31.82
CA ASN A 40 -13.87 4.09 -33.21
C ASN A 40 -15.17 3.28 -33.35
N GLU A 41 -15.47 2.37 -32.44
CA GLU A 41 -16.78 1.72 -32.38
C GLU A 41 -17.85 2.61 -31.72
N ALA A 42 -19.10 2.41 -32.15
CA ALA A 42 -20.24 3.21 -31.72
C ALA A 42 -20.80 2.76 -30.36
N GLY A 43 -20.08 3.08 -29.29
CA GLY A 43 -20.66 3.22 -27.96
C GLY A 43 -20.34 2.14 -26.93
N GLY A 44 -20.42 2.55 -25.66
CA GLY A 44 -20.28 1.68 -24.49
C GLY A 44 -19.21 2.18 -23.53
N PHE A 45 -18.80 1.31 -22.62
CA PHE A 45 -17.69 1.55 -21.71
C PHE A 45 -16.47 0.74 -22.11
N VAL A 46 -15.31 1.39 -22.13
CA VAL A 46 -14.01 0.71 -22.19
C VAL A 46 -13.36 0.80 -20.81
N GLN A 47 -12.93 -0.33 -20.29
CA GLN A 47 -12.25 -0.41 -19.01
C GLN A 47 -10.77 -0.75 -19.21
N LEU A 48 -9.88 0.10 -18.72
CA LEU A 48 -8.45 -0.19 -18.59
C LEU A 48 -8.07 -0.24 -17.10
N THR A 49 -7.64 -1.41 -16.64
CA THR A 49 -7.10 -1.55 -15.27
C THR A 49 -5.64 -1.96 -15.28
N GLY A 50 -4.95 -1.77 -14.15
CA GLY A 50 -3.59 -2.23 -13.96
C GLY A 50 -3.02 -1.71 -12.64
N GLU A 51 -1.96 -2.33 -12.15
CA GLU A 51 -1.32 -1.97 -10.87
C GLU A 51 -0.84 -0.51 -10.83
N VAL A 52 -0.54 -0.01 -9.63
CA VAL A 52 0.04 1.33 -9.45
C VAL A 52 1.40 1.40 -10.17
N GLY A 53 1.56 2.39 -11.04
CA GLY A 53 2.83 2.64 -11.73
C GLY A 53 3.13 1.73 -12.94
N THR A 54 2.14 0.98 -13.45
CA THR A 54 2.25 0.15 -14.67
C THR A 54 2.35 0.92 -15.98
N GLY A 55 1.92 2.20 -16.02
CA GLY A 55 1.95 3.03 -17.22
C GLY A 55 0.59 3.53 -17.73
N LYS A 56 -0.49 3.34 -16.97
CA LYS A 56 -1.87 3.78 -17.32
C LYS A 56 -1.93 5.23 -17.84
N THR A 57 -1.50 6.21 -17.05
CA THR A 57 -1.45 7.64 -17.43
C THR A 57 -0.56 7.91 -18.65
N THR A 58 0.45 7.08 -18.89
CA THR A 58 1.31 7.15 -20.08
C THR A 58 0.56 6.67 -21.33
N ILE A 59 -0.28 5.65 -21.21
CA ILE A 59 -1.21 5.23 -22.28
C ILE A 59 -2.24 6.33 -22.54
N VAL A 60 -2.79 6.98 -21.51
CA VAL A 60 -3.69 8.15 -21.69
C VAL A 60 -3.02 9.25 -22.51
N ARG A 61 -1.78 9.64 -22.17
CA ARG A 61 -1.04 10.64 -22.96
C ARG A 61 -0.79 10.19 -24.40
N SER A 62 -0.55 8.90 -24.62
CA SER A 62 -0.38 8.31 -25.95
C SER A 62 -1.69 8.34 -26.75
N LEU A 63 -2.82 8.07 -26.08
CA LEU A 63 -4.17 8.14 -26.64
C LEU A 63 -4.48 9.56 -27.09
N LEU A 64 -4.29 10.56 -26.21
CA LEU A 64 -4.48 11.98 -26.53
C LEU A 64 -3.64 12.41 -27.75
N ALA A 65 -2.38 12.01 -27.80
CA ALA A 65 -1.48 12.34 -28.92
C ALA A 65 -1.85 11.66 -30.25
N GLN A 66 -2.55 10.52 -30.21
CA GLN A 66 -3.00 9.74 -31.38
C GLN A 66 -4.51 9.88 -31.65
N THR A 67 -5.19 10.78 -30.95
CA THR A 67 -6.64 10.95 -31.04
C THR A 67 -7.04 11.46 -32.42
N PRO A 68 -8.07 10.87 -33.07
CA PRO A 68 -8.57 11.35 -34.35
C PRO A 68 -9.05 12.80 -34.27
N LYS A 69 -8.80 13.60 -35.31
CA LYS A 69 -9.23 15.02 -35.38
C LYS A 69 -10.75 15.25 -35.27
N ASN A 70 -11.55 14.20 -35.41
CA ASN A 70 -13.00 14.22 -35.21
C ASN A 70 -13.45 13.67 -33.85
N ALA A 71 -12.55 13.57 -32.86
CA ALA A 71 -12.88 13.26 -31.48
C ALA A 71 -12.54 14.45 -30.56
N GLU A 72 -13.50 14.82 -29.70
CA GLU A 72 -13.33 15.76 -28.59
C GLU A 72 -13.21 14.92 -27.30
N ILE A 73 -12.23 15.24 -26.45
CA ILE A 73 -11.94 14.47 -25.24
C ILE A 73 -12.08 15.36 -24.01
N ALA A 74 -12.89 14.92 -23.05
CA ALA A 74 -12.89 15.42 -21.68
C ALA A 74 -12.05 14.49 -20.80
N LEU A 75 -11.12 15.02 -20.00
CA LEU A 75 -10.20 14.23 -19.18
C LEU A 75 -10.34 14.55 -17.68
N ILE A 76 -10.95 13.63 -16.94
CA ILE A 76 -11.07 13.73 -15.49
C ILE A 76 -9.93 12.94 -14.84
N LEU A 77 -8.99 13.66 -14.19
CA LEU A 77 -7.84 13.05 -13.51
C LEU A 77 -8.06 12.74 -12.02
N ASN A 78 -9.02 13.41 -11.38
CA ASN A 78 -9.32 13.22 -9.95
C ASN A 78 -10.85 13.17 -9.75
N PRO A 79 -11.47 11.98 -9.78
CA PRO A 79 -12.93 11.84 -9.75
C PRO A 79 -13.53 11.85 -8.31
N ARG A 80 -12.86 12.46 -7.33
CA ARG A 80 -13.35 12.59 -5.94
C ARG A 80 -14.29 13.78 -5.79
N MET A 81 -15.49 13.64 -6.34
CA MET A 81 -16.49 14.71 -6.46
C MET A 81 -17.91 14.15 -6.45
N THR A 82 -18.88 15.00 -6.19
CA THR A 82 -20.32 14.69 -6.25
C THR A 82 -20.82 14.59 -7.69
N ALA A 83 -22.04 14.07 -7.87
CA ALA A 83 -22.66 13.93 -9.19
C ALA A 83 -22.82 15.25 -9.97
N PRO A 84 -23.27 16.39 -9.37
CA PRO A 84 -23.33 17.68 -10.07
C PRO A 84 -21.94 18.20 -10.45
N GLU A 85 -20.97 18.15 -9.53
CA GLU A 85 -19.58 18.55 -9.77
C GLU A 85 -18.96 17.75 -10.93
N PHE A 86 -19.21 16.44 -10.98
CA PHE A 86 -18.76 15.58 -12.08
C PHE A 86 -19.31 16.00 -13.45
N LEU A 87 -20.61 16.32 -13.54
CA LEU A 87 -21.18 16.83 -14.80
C LEU A 87 -20.68 18.23 -15.16
N LEU A 88 -20.47 19.10 -14.17
CA LEU A 88 -19.90 20.42 -14.35
C LEU A 88 -18.46 20.32 -14.89
N THR A 89 -17.62 19.47 -14.32
CA THR A 89 -16.25 19.21 -14.81
C THR A 89 -16.25 18.66 -16.24
N ILE A 90 -17.20 17.79 -16.62
CA ILE A 90 -17.35 17.37 -18.03
C ILE A 90 -17.67 18.56 -18.94
N CYS A 91 -18.57 19.45 -18.50
CA CYS A 91 -18.92 20.64 -19.27
C CYS A 91 -17.73 21.58 -19.44
N GLU A 92 -16.96 21.83 -18.38
CA GLU A 92 -15.76 22.65 -18.38
C GLU A 92 -14.67 22.08 -19.32
N GLU A 93 -14.36 20.79 -19.21
CA GLU A 93 -13.39 20.08 -20.06
C GLU A 93 -13.80 20.08 -21.56
N LEU A 94 -15.11 20.08 -21.86
CA LEU A 94 -15.63 20.21 -23.23
C LEU A 94 -15.78 21.67 -23.71
N GLY A 95 -15.44 22.66 -22.87
CA GLY A 95 -15.58 24.09 -23.17
C GLY A 95 -17.03 24.57 -23.28
N ILE A 96 -17.95 23.92 -22.57
CA ILE A 96 -19.38 24.25 -22.53
C ILE A 96 -19.61 25.33 -21.48
N GLY A 97 -20.10 26.50 -21.90
CA GLY A 97 -20.52 27.55 -20.97
C GLY A 97 -21.78 27.16 -20.21
N VAL A 98 -21.66 26.91 -18.90
CA VAL A 98 -22.78 26.63 -18.00
C VAL A 98 -23.18 27.92 -17.27
N PRO A 99 -24.47 28.31 -17.25
CA PRO A 99 -24.93 29.45 -16.44
C PRO A 99 -24.87 29.16 -14.94
N ASP A 100 -24.49 30.14 -14.11
CA ASP A 100 -24.38 29.98 -12.65
C ASP A 100 -25.61 29.34 -11.97
N ALA A 101 -26.81 29.69 -12.45
CA ALA A 101 -28.07 29.15 -11.94
C ALA A 101 -28.27 27.64 -12.23
N ALA A 102 -27.58 27.09 -13.24
CA ALA A 102 -27.64 25.68 -13.61
C ALA A 102 -26.57 24.83 -12.90
N CYS A 103 -25.48 25.42 -12.39
CA CYS A 103 -24.35 24.69 -11.77
C CYS A 103 -24.75 23.79 -10.59
N GLY A 104 -25.81 24.14 -9.84
CA GLY A 104 -26.34 23.31 -8.75
C GLY A 104 -27.39 22.27 -9.18
N SER A 105 -27.82 22.26 -10.45
CA SER A 105 -28.94 21.47 -10.95
C SER A 105 -28.46 20.34 -11.84
N LEU A 106 -28.45 19.11 -11.30
CA LEU A 106 -28.06 17.91 -12.05
C LEU A 106 -28.83 17.77 -13.37
N LYS A 107 -30.14 18.08 -13.36
CA LYS A 107 -30.98 18.01 -14.55
C LYS A 107 -30.52 18.99 -15.63
N ASP A 108 -30.29 20.26 -15.25
CA ASP A 108 -29.95 21.28 -16.23
C ASP A 108 -28.55 21.06 -16.81
N LEU A 109 -27.62 20.52 -16.00
CA LEU A 109 -26.31 20.03 -16.48
C LEU A 109 -26.44 18.88 -17.49
N VAL A 110 -27.31 17.88 -17.23
CA VAL A 110 -27.59 16.79 -18.19
C VAL A 110 -28.21 17.33 -19.47
N ASP A 111 -29.18 18.24 -19.38
CA ASP A 111 -29.87 18.82 -20.55
C ASP A 111 -28.89 19.64 -21.43
N ILE A 112 -28.02 20.45 -20.79
CA ILE A 112 -26.95 21.23 -21.46
C ILE A 112 -25.94 20.29 -22.15
N LEU A 113 -25.47 19.26 -21.46
CA LEU A 113 -24.53 18.28 -22.00
C LEU A 113 -25.17 17.50 -23.16
N SER A 114 -26.42 17.05 -23.03
CA SER A 114 -27.16 16.31 -24.05
C SER A 114 -27.29 17.11 -25.36
N ASP A 115 -27.69 18.38 -25.28
CA ASP A 115 -27.77 19.26 -26.44
C ASP A 115 -26.38 19.53 -27.08
N TYR A 116 -25.32 19.68 -26.27
CA TYR A 116 -23.96 19.77 -26.80
C TYR A 116 -23.55 18.50 -27.55
N LEU A 117 -23.79 17.32 -26.98
CA LEU A 117 -23.45 16.03 -27.56
C LEU A 117 -24.19 15.80 -28.89
N LEU A 118 -25.48 16.16 -28.97
CA LEU A 118 -26.25 16.17 -30.22
C LEU A 118 -25.65 17.11 -31.27
N ARG A 119 -25.27 18.33 -30.87
CA ARG A 119 -24.61 19.30 -31.77
C ARG A 119 -23.22 18.85 -32.21
N ALA A 120 -22.47 18.14 -31.37
CA ALA A 120 -21.17 17.55 -31.72
C ALA A 120 -21.34 16.42 -32.75
N HIS A 121 -22.28 15.51 -32.49
CA HIS A 121 -22.62 14.41 -33.39
C HIS A 121 -23.10 14.90 -34.77
N ALA A 122 -23.96 15.92 -34.81
CA ALA A 122 -24.41 16.54 -36.06
C ALA A 122 -23.27 17.17 -36.90
N ARG A 123 -22.14 17.52 -36.26
CA ARG A 123 -20.91 17.98 -36.93
C ARG A 123 -19.95 16.84 -37.30
N GLY A 124 -20.37 15.58 -37.15
CA GLY A 124 -19.52 14.39 -37.36
C GLY A 124 -18.41 14.21 -36.31
N LYS A 125 -18.52 14.91 -35.17
CA LYS A 125 -17.59 14.76 -34.05
C LYS A 125 -18.09 13.72 -33.06
N ARG A 126 -17.15 12.97 -32.47
CA ARG A 126 -17.38 12.03 -31.38
C ARG A 126 -16.89 12.65 -30.08
N VAL A 127 -17.63 12.45 -29.00
CA VAL A 127 -17.21 12.91 -27.67
C VAL A 127 -16.80 11.72 -26.83
N VAL A 128 -15.61 11.79 -26.23
CA VAL A 128 -15.01 10.75 -25.41
C VAL A 128 -14.73 11.31 -24.03
N LEU A 129 -15.31 10.69 -23.00
CA LEU A 129 -14.98 10.97 -21.60
C LEU A 129 -13.94 9.97 -21.13
N VAL A 130 -12.77 10.46 -20.70
CA VAL A 130 -11.73 9.65 -20.06
C VAL A 130 -11.72 9.98 -18.57
N VAL A 131 -11.90 8.97 -17.73
CA VAL A 131 -11.80 9.11 -16.26
C VAL A 131 -10.62 8.26 -15.79
N ASP A 132 -9.55 8.92 -15.33
CA ASP A 132 -8.41 8.27 -14.66
C ASP A 132 -8.69 8.11 -13.15
N GLU A 133 -7.99 7.17 -12.51
CA GLU A 133 -8.18 6.80 -11.10
C GLU A 133 -9.66 6.51 -10.72
N ALA A 134 -10.44 5.96 -11.66
CA ALA A 134 -11.89 5.76 -11.60
C ALA A 134 -12.37 4.84 -10.45
N GLN A 135 -11.49 4.09 -9.78
CA GLN A 135 -11.84 3.39 -8.54
C GLN A 135 -12.16 4.33 -7.36
N ASN A 136 -11.86 5.63 -7.48
CA ASN A 136 -12.26 6.65 -6.50
C ASN A 136 -13.68 7.20 -6.74
N LEU A 137 -14.38 6.81 -7.81
CA LEU A 137 -15.77 7.21 -8.04
C LEU A 137 -16.70 6.58 -6.98
N SER A 138 -17.67 7.36 -6.49
CA SER A 138 -18.74 6.80 -5.67
C SER A 138 -19.75 6.00 -6.52
N PRO A 139 -20.53 5.07 -5.92
CA PRO A 139 -21.60 4.37 -6.61
C PRO A 139 -22.62 5.33 -7.27
N ASP A 140 -22.95 6.45 -6.61
CA ASP A 140 -23.89 7.44 -7.13
C ASP A 140 -23.40 8.13 -8.40
N VAL A 141 -22.10 8.46 -8.48
CA VAL A 141 -21.49 9.03 -9.70
C VAL A 141 -21.38 7.96 -10.79
N LEU A 142 -21.05 6.71 -10.43
CA LEU A 142 -21.06 5.59 -11.38
C LEU A 142 -22.46 5.33 -11.97
N GLU A 143 -23.52 5.57 -11.19
CA GLU A 143 -24.90 5.52 -11.66
C GLU A 143 -25.23 6.69 -12.61
N GLN A 144 -24.75 7.91 -12.34
CA GLN A 144 -24.86 9.00 -13.33
C GLN A 144 -24.10 8.69 -14.62
N VAL A 145 -22.89 8.15 -14.50
CA VAL A 145 -22.08 7.66 -15.63
C VAL A 145 -22.84 6.59 -16.42
N ARG A 146 -23.57 5.68 -15.76
CA ARG A 146 -24.48 4.72 -16.41
C ARG A 146 -25.59 5.44 -17.18
N LEU A 147 -26.24 6.44 -16.58
CA LEU A 147 -27.33 7.22 -17.18
C LEU A 147 -26.86 8.02 -18.41
N LEU A 148 -25.67 8.62 -18.39
CA LEU A 148 -25.10 9.34 -19.53
C LEU A 148 -24.97 8.47 -20.79
N THR A 149 -24.78 7.16 -20.67
CA THR A 149 -24.74 6.25 -21.84
C THR A 149 -26.12 5.89 -22.41
N ASN A 150 -27.20 6.43 -21.84
CA ASN A 150 -28.52 6.47 -22.49
C ASN A 150 -28.66 7.67 -23.45
N LEU A 151 -27.70 8.60 -23.49
CA LEU A 151 -27.68 9.69 -24.46
C LEU A 151 -27.28 9.11 -25.82
N GLU A 152 -28.29 8.83 -26.65
CA GLU A 152 -28.15 8.19 -27.95
C GLU A 152 -29.15 8.73 -28.97
N THR A 153 -28.80 8.62 -30.24
CA THR A 153 -29.76 8.72 -31.35
C THR A 153 -30.40 7.36 -31.61
N ASN A 154 -31.38 7.29 -32.50
CA ASN A 154 -31.98 6.03 -32.96
C ASN A 154 -30.97 5.04 -33.60
N THR A 155 -29.72 5.47 -33.85
CA THR A 155 -28.71 4.67 -34.56
C THR A 155 -27.35 4.59 -33.85
N GLN A 156 -26.98 5.55 -32.98
CA GLN A 156 -25.63 5.63 -32.39
C GLN A 156 -25.63 6.28 -30.99
N LYS A 157 -24.76 5.79 -30.09
CA LYS A 157 -24.44 6.46 -28.82
C LYS A 157 -23.75 7.80 -29.07
N LEU A 158 -24.06 8.81 -28.25
CA LEU A 158 -23.49 10.16 -28.38
C LEU A 158 -22.20 10.37 -27.57
N LEU A 159 -22.02 9.60 -26.49
CA LEU A 159 -20.87 9.69 -25.59
C LEU A 159 -20.20 8.32 -25.43
N GLN A 160 -18.89 8.28 -25.66
CA GLN A 160 -18.04 7.13 -25.36
C GLN A 160 -17.33 7.35 -24.03
N ILE A 161 -17.26 6.33 -23.16
CA ILE A 161 -16.65 6.47 -21.82
C ILE A 161 -15.52 5.46 -21.63
N ILE A 162 -14.34 5.97 -21.24
CA ILE A 162 -13.15 5.18 -20.93
C ILE A 162 -12.85 5.32 -19.43
N LEU A 163 -13.03 4.23 -18.69
CA LEU A 163 -12.75 4.15 -17.26
C LEU A 163 -11.37 3.53 -17.04
N ILE A 164 -10.48 4.28 -16.42
CA ILE A 164 -9.09 3.90 -16.19
C ILE A 164 -8.84 3.87 -14.68
N GLY A 165 -8.23 2.80 -14.18
CA GLY A 165 -8.06 2.67 -12.74
C GLY A 165 -7.20 1.50 -12.29
N GLN A 166 -7.22 1.28 -10.99
CA GLN A 166 -6.52 0.20 -10.29
C GLN A 166 -7.40 -1.09 -10.28
N PRO A 167 -6.89 -2.28 -9.89
CA PRO A 167 -7.67 -3.53 -9.89
C PRO A 167 -9.01 -3.44 -9.15
N GLU A 168 -9.08 -2.63 -8.10
CA GLU A 168 -10.25 -2.34 -7.26
C GLU A 168 -11.42 -1.80 -8.08
N LEU A 169 -11.18 -1.16 -9.24
CA LEU A 169 -12.25 -0.76 -10.17
C LEU A 169 -13.04 -1.98 -10.69
N ARG A 170 -12.38 -3.13 -10.90
CA ARG A 170 -13.06 -4.39 -11.30
C ARG A 170 -13.92 -4.93 -10.17
N GLU A 171 -13.45 -4.83 -8.93
CA GLU A 171 -14.20 -5.27 -7.75
C GLU A 171 -15.42 -4.37 -7.50
N LEU A 172 -15.24 -3.05 -7.58
CA LEU A 172 -16.30 -2.05 -7.53
C LEU A 172 -17.38 -2.34 -8.59
N LEU A 173 -16.99 -2.48 -9.86
CA LEU A 173 -17.91 -2.81 -10.96
C LEU A 173 -18.53 -4.22 -10.86
N SER A 174 -17.98 -5.13 -10.06
CA SER A 174 -18.55 -6.46 -9.81
C SER A 174 -19.70 -6.46 -8.79
N ARG A 175 -19.89 -5.37 -8.04
CA ARG A 175 -20.97 -5.23 -7.05
C ARG A 175 -22.33 -5.35 -7.71
N ASN A 176 -23.29 -5.91 -6.97
CA ASN A 176 -24.65 -6.15 -7.48
C ASN A 176 -25.36 -4.86 -7.93
N GLU A 177 -25.15 -3.75 -7.23
CA GLU A 177 -25.71 -2.43 -7.55
C GLU A 177 -25.20 -1.89 -8.91
N LEU A 178 -23.94 -2.17 -9.26
CA LEU A 178 -23.29 -1.70 -10.50
C LEU A 178 -23.35 -2.73 -11.64
N ARG A 179 -24.04 -3.86 -11.47
CA ARG A 179 -24.12 -4.93 -12.48
C ARG A 179 -24.62 -4.44 -13.85
N GLN A 180 -25.57 -3.51 -13.87
CA GLN A 180 -26.09 -2.92 -15.11
C GLN A 180 -25.05 -2.07 -15.86
N LEU A 181 -24.23 -1.31 -15.12
CA LEU A 181 -23.10 -0.57 -15.67
C LEU A 181 -22.04 -1.54 -16.22
N ALA A 182 -21.70 -2.56 -15.44
CA ALA A 182 -20.71 -3.57 -15.82
C ALA A 182 -21.08 -4.36 -17.08
N GLN A 183 -22.38 -4.56 -17.36
CA GLN A 183 -22.89 -5.17 -18.59
C GLN A 183 -22.73 -4.28 -19.84
N ARG A 184 -22.58 -2.97 -19.68
CA ARG A 184 -22.34 -2.02 -20.78
C ARG A 184 -20.85 -1.85 -21.12
N ILE A 185 -19.96 -2.57 -20.43
CA ILE A 185 -18.52 -2.58 -20.70
C ILE A 185 -18.24 -3.49 -21.89
N THR A 186 -18.02 -2.88 -23.05
CA THR A 186 -17.77 -3.54 -24.33
C THR A 186 -16.34 -4.06 -24.44
N GLY A 187 -15.38 -3.38 -23.83
CA GLY A 187 -13.97 -3.78 -23.81
C GLY A 187 -13.36 -3.73 -22.41
N ARG A 188 -12.61 -4.77 -22.02
CA ARG A 188 -11.85 -4.83 -20.76
C ARG A 188 -10.40 -5.22 -21.04
N TYR A 189 -9.46 -4.34 -20.76
CA TYR A 189 -8.03 -4.63 -20.79
C TYR A 189 -7.42 -4.51 -19.38
N HIS A 190 -6.47 -5.41 -19.07
CA HIS A 190 -5.71 -5.36 -17.82
C HIS A 190 -4.22 -5.26 -18.14
N LEU A 191 -3.65 -4.08 -17.90
CA LEU A 191 -2.24 -3.77 -18.07
C LEU A 191 -1.42 -4.42 -16.95
N ASN A 192 -0.94 -5.62 -17.26
CA ASN A 192 0.03 -6.34 -16.45
C ASN A 192 1.37 -5.57 -16.38
N PRO A 193 2.18 -5.76 -15.31
CA PRO A 193 3.57 -5.33 -15.29
C PRO A 193 4.39 -5.86 -16.48
N LEU A 194 5.53 -5.23 -16.77
CA LEU A 194 6.43 -5.66 -17.83
C LEU A 194 6.98 -7.07 -17.54
N SER A 195 7.15 -7.89 -18.56
CA SER A 195 7.93 -9.12 -18.48
C SER A 195 9.42 -8.83 -18.22
N HIS A 196 10.21 -9.88 -18.00
CA HIS A 196 11.66 -9.78 -17.86
C HIS A 196 12.31 -9.08 -19.06
N ASP A 197 11.98 -9.51 -20.27
CA ASP A 197 12.61 -9.02 -21.48
C ASP A 197 12.14 -7.60 -21.85
N GLU A 198 10.85 -7.31 -21.62
CA GLU A 198 10.33 -5.93 -21.69
C GLU A 198 11.00 -5.02 -20.65
N THR A 199 11.30 -5.50 -19.44
CA THR A 199 12.00 -4.72 -18.40
C THR A 199 13.45 -4.42 -18.81
N VAL A 200 14.15 -5.40 -19.37
CA VAL A 200 15.50 -5.22 -19.93
C VAL A 200 15.49 -4.21 -21.08
N ALA A 201 14.51 -4.32 -21.99
CA ALA A 201 14.35 -3.41 -23.11
C ALA A 201 13.96 -1.98 -22.66
N TYR A 202 13.05 -1.86 -21.68
CA TYR A 202 12.63 -0.60 -21.05
C TYR A 202 13.82 0.17 -20.47
N VAL A 203 14.62 -0.50 -19.62
CA VAL A 203 15.79 0.13 -18.98
C VAL A 203 16.80 0.60 -20.02
N ARG A 204 17.09 -0.24 -21.03
CA ARG A 204 17.99 0.12 -22.15
C ARG A 204 17.45 1.26 -23.01
N HIS A 205 16.15 1.28 -23.29
CA HIS A 205 15.50 2.37 -24.02
C HIS A 205 15.66 3.69 -23.27
N ARG A 206 15.31 3.74 -21.98
CA ARG A 206 15.44 4.97 -21.18
C ARG A 206 16.88 5.47 -21.08
N LEU A 207 17.86 4.57 -20.90
CA LEU A 207 19.28 4.95 -20.91
C LEU A 207 19.71 5.52 -22.27
N ARG A 208 19.29 4.91 -23.38
CA ARG A 208 19.61 5.39 -24.74
C ARG A 208 19.01 6.76 -25.03
N VAL A 209 17.76 7.01 -24.63
CA VAL A 209 17.11 8.32 -24.78
C VAL A 209 17.86 9.41 -23.99
N ALA A 210 18.38 9.07 -22.81
CA ALA A 210 19.24 9.96 -22.01
C ALA A 210 20.67 10.15 -22.56
N GLY A 211 21.02 9.53 -23.70
CA GLY A 211 22.32 9.67 -24.35
C GLY A 211 23.36 8.58 -24.03
N ALA A 212 22.99 7.50 -23.33
CA ALA A 212 23.95 6.44 -23.01
C ALA A 212 24.53 5.77 -24.26
N THR A 213 25.86 5.80 -24.38
CA THR A 213 26.64 5.18 -25.46
C THR A 213 27.17 3.78 -25.13
N SER A 214 26.99 3.32 -23.88
CA SER A 214 27.51 2.04 -23.39
C SER A 214 26.57 1.36 -22.37
N ASP A 215 26.77 0.07 -22.12
CA ASP A 215 25.98 -0.74 -21.17
C ASP A 215 26.33 -0.39 -19.70
N ILE A 216 25.69 0.66 -19.18
CA ILE A 216 25.84 1.12 -17.80
C ILE A 216 25.41 0.06 -16.76
N PHE A 217 24.41 -0.78 -17.08
CA PHE A 217 23.96 -1.86 -16.20
C PHE A 217 24.52 -3.21 -16.67
N ALA A 218 25.05 -4.02 -15.75
CA ALA A 218 25.36 -5.42 -16.03
C ALA A 218 24.07 -6.23 -16.29
N PRO A 219 24.08 -7.27 -17.15
CA PRO A 219 22.89 -8.10 -17.39
C PRO A 219 22.28 -8.66 -16.11
N ALA A 220 23.11 -9.22 -15.22
CA ALA A 220 22.67 -9.72 -13.92
C ALA A 220 22.14 -8.63 -12.96
N ALA A 221 22.40 -7.35 -13.23
CA ALA A 221 21.79 -6.23 -12.50
C ALA A 221 20.38 -5.92 -13.02
N LEU A 222 20.15 -6.05 -14.33
CA LEU A 222 18.83 -5.91 -14.96
C LEU A 222 17.89 -7.04 -14.54
N ASN A 223 18.36 -8.29 -14.53
CA ASN A 223 17.59 -9.45 -14.05
C ASN A 223 17.16 -9.26 -12.58
N GLU A 224 18.04 -8.71 -11.74
CA GLU A 224 17.74 -8.41 -10.34
C GLU A 224 16.79 -7.22 -10.18
N ALA A 225 16.90 -6.19 -11.04
CA ALA A 225 15.97 -5.07 -11.07
C ALA A 225 14.56 -5.54 -11.44
N PHE A 226 14.42 -6.43 -12.43
CA PHE A 226 13.14 -7.11 -12.72
C PHE A 226 12.62 -7.90 -11.51
N ARG A 227 13.48 -8.75 -10.91
CA ARG A 227 13.12 -9.60 -9.75
C ARG A 227 12.60 -8.80 -8.54
N LEU A 228 13.16 -7.61 -8.30
CA LEU A 228 12.83 -6.75 -7.16
C LEU A 228 11.68 -5.78 -7.45
N SER A 229 11.48 -5.38 -8.71
CA SER A 229 10.38 -4.50 -9.12
C SER A 229 9.11 -5.23 -9.54
N HIS A 230 9.20 -6.55 -9.74
CA HIS A 230 8.17 -7.38 -10.38
C HIS A 230 7.71 -6.82 -11.75
N GLY A 231 8.60 -6.12 -12.45
CA GLY A 231 8.32 -5.53 -13.76
C GLY A 231 7.52 -4.21 -13.73
N VAL A 232 7.28 -3.60 -12.56
CA VAL A 232 6.52 -2.35 -12.44
C VAL A 232 7.39 -1.14 -12.84
N PRO A 233 7.10 -0.42 -13.94
CA PRO A 233 7.93 0.69 -14.44
C PRO A 233 8.27 1.76 -13.41
N ARG A 234 7.31 2.19 -12.58
CA ARG A 234 7.58 3.17 -11.51
C ARG A 234 8.62 2.67 -10.51
N VAL A 235 8.58 1.40 -10.14
CA VAL A 235 9.52 0.79 -9.19
C VAL A 235 10.88 0.58 -9.85
N ILE A 236 10.91 0.11 -11.11
CA ILE A 236 12.14 0.01 -11.93
C ILE A 236 12.86 1.36 -11.96
N ASN A 237 12.14 2.45 -12.25
CA ASN A 237 12.72 3.80 -12.32
C ASN A 237 13.42 4.21 -11.02
N VAL A 238 12.73 4.08 -9.88
CA VAL A 238 13.27 4.50 -8.58
C VAL A 238 14.48 3.63 -8.20
N ILE A 239 14.42 2.31 -8.39
CA ILE A 239 15.56 1.41 -8.14
C ILE A 239 16.75 1.76 -9.05
N CYS A 240 16.52 2.02 -10.33
CA CYS A 240 17.59 2.31 -11.28
C CYS A 240 18.22 3.69 -11.09
N ASP A 241 17.45 4.74 -10.74
CA ASP A 241 18.01 6.06 -10.40
C ASP A 241 18.90 5.98 -9.14
N ARG A 242 18.42 5.29 -8.10
CA ARG A 242 19.18 5.04 -6.87
C ARG A 242 20.42 4.18 -7.12
N ALA A 243 20.33 3.17 -7.99
CA ALA A 243 21.48 2.34 -8.35
C ALA A 243 22.54 3.11 -9.16
N LEU A 244 22.16 4.08 -9.99
CA LEU A 244 23.09 5.01 -10.64
C LEU A 244 23.76 5.95 -9.62
N LEU A 245 22.99 6.49 -8.66
CA LEU A 245 23.52 7.32 -7.58
C LEU A 245 24.53 6.55 -6.70
N GLY A 246 24.22 5.32 -6.29
CA GLY A 246 25.11 4.46 -5.51
C GLY A 246 26.32 3.95 -6.29
N ALA A 247 26.20 3.76 -7.61
CA ALA A 247 27.34 3.46 -8.47
C ALA A 247 28.28 4.66 -8.59
N TYR A 248 27.73 5.88 -8.72
CA TYR A 248 28.48 7.13 -8.76
C TYR A 248 29.22 7.42 -7.44
N SER A 249 28.56 7.25 -6.28
CA SER A 249 29.20 7.50 -4.97
C SER A 249 30.32 6.52 -4.63
N LEU A 250 30.37 5.37 -5.31
CA LEU A 250 31.42 4.34 -5.17
C LEU A 250 32.40 4.31 -6.36
N ASP A 251 32.38 5.34 -7.22
CA ASP A 251 33.24 5.52 -8.40
C ASP A 251 33.21 4.31 -9.36
N ARG A 252 32.02 3.77 -9.61
CA ARG A 252 31.80 2.59 -10.49
C ARG A 252 31.02 2.96 -11.75
N HIS A 253 31.69 2.98 -12.90
CA HIS A 253 31.06 3.16 -14.21
C HIS A 253 30.12 2.00 -14.66
N ARG A 254 29.92 0.96 -13.84
CA ARG A 254 28.99 -0.13 -14.14
C ARG A 254 28.15 -0.52 -12.92
N VAL A 255 26.83 -0.43 -13.06
CA VAL A 255 25.86 -0.85 -12.05
C VAL A 255 25.82 -2.38 -11.99
N THR A 256 26.03 -2.92 -10.80
CA THR A 256 26.06 -4.37 -10.52
C THR A 256 24.83 -4.80 -9.73
N THR A 257 24.58 -6.11 -9.67
CA THR A 257 23.51 -6.73 -8.87
C THR A 257 23.52 -6.29 -7.41
N ASN A 258 24.69 -6.07 -6.80
CA ASN A 258 24.80 -5.60 -5.41
C ASN A 258 24.34 -4.15 -5.25
N LEU A 259 24.62 -3.28 -6.23
CA LEU A 259 24.17 -1.89 -6.23
C LEU A 259 22.65 -1.80 -6.44
N VAL A 260 22.09 -2.65 -7.29
CA VAL A 260 20.62 -2.77 -7.46
C VAL A 260 19.95 -3.29 -6.18
N ARG A 261 20.54 -4.26 -5.48
CA ARG A 261 20.04 -4.73 -4.17
C ARG A 261 20.12 -3.66 -3.08
N ALA A 262 21.19 -2.88 -3.04
CA ALA A 262 21.34 -1.77 -2.09
C ALA A 262 20.30 -0.67 -2.38
N ALA A 263 20.20 -0.24 -3.64
CA ALA A 263 19.20 0.73 -4.08
C ALA A 263 17.77 0.27 -3.79
N ALA A 264 17.42 -0.98 -4.08
CA ALA A 264 16.11 -1.52 -3.74
C ALA A 264 15.89 -1.60 -2.22
N ALA A 265 16.94 -1.91 -1.44
CA ALA A 265 16.84 -1.94 0.01
C ALA A 265 16.58 -0.55 0.62
N GLU A 266 17.17 0.51 0.05
CA GLU A 266 16.83 1.90 0.39
C GLU A 266 15.38 2.24 0.00
N VAL A 267 14.96 1.87 -1.22
CA VAL A 267 13.62 2.19 -1.76
C VAL A 267 12.49 1.47 -1.03
N PHE A 268 12.71 0.23 -0.57
CA PHE A 268 11.72 -0.56 0.17
C PHE A 268 11.92 -0.53 1.69
N GLY A 269 12.94 0.16 2.22
CA GLY A 269 13.30 0.16 3.63
C GLY A 269 13.72 -1.21 4.20
N ARG A 270 14.22 -2.14 3.37
CA ARG A 270 14.47 -3.55 3.74
C ARG A 270 15.75 -4.13 3.12
N ARG A 271 16.69 -4.59 3.96
CA ARG A 271 17.97 -5.20 3.50
C ARG A 271 17.74 -6.50 2.69
N CYS A 272 18.10 -6.48 1.40
CA CYS A 272 18.03 -7.65 0.52
C CYS A 272 19.29 -8.53 0.63
N THR A 273 19.15 -9.78 1.07
CA THR A 273 20.28 -10.73 1.23
C THR A 273 20.56 -11.58 -0.04
N PRO A 274 21.81 -12.02 -0.29
CA PRO A 274 22.14 -12.83 -1.48
C PRO A 274 21.75 -14.32 -1.36
N HIS A 275 21.24 -14.87 -2.46
CA HIS A 275 20.81 -16.27 -2.62
C HIS A 275 21.87 -17.39 -2.49
N TRP A 276 23.18 -17.08 -2.50
CA TRP A 276 24.24 -18.10 -2.50
C TRP A 276 24.66 -18.56 -1.10
N LEU A 277 24.37 -17.74 -0.07
CA LEU A 277 24.74 -17.99 1.32
C LEU A 277 24.18 -19.32 1.91
N PRO A 278 22.93 -19.74 1.65
CA PRO A 278 22.43 -21.00 2.21
C PRO A 278 23.11 -22.25 1.62
N TRP A 279 23.61 -22.20 0.38
CA TRP A 279 24.18 -23.37 -0.30
C TRP A 279 25.66 -23.60 0.05
N ALA A 280 26.39 -22.53 0.39
CA ALA A 280 27.75 -22.65 0.94
C ALA A 280 27.76 -23.31 2.33
N LEU A 281 26.74 -23.05 3.15
CA LEU A 281 26.60 -23.63 4.49
C LEU A 281 26.24 -25.13 4.44
N THR A 282 25.40 -25.58 3.50
CA THR A 282 25.03 -27.00 3.39
C THR A 282 26.21 -27.90 2.98
N ALA A 283 27.13 -27.40 2.15
CA ALA A 283 28.34 -28.14 1.78
C ALA A 283 29.28 -28.40 2.97
N GLY A 284 29.47 -27.41 3.85
CA GLY A 284 30.28 -27.56 5.06
C GLY A 284 29.66 -28.53 6.09
N ILE A 285 28.32 -28.52 6.22
CA ILE A 285 27.59 -29.39 7.15
C ILE A 285 27.62 -30.86 6.70
N ALA A 286 27.56 -31.13 5.38
CA ALA A 286 27.63 -32.48 4.85
C ALA A 286 28.98 -33.19 5.15
N ALA A 287 30.10 -32.45 5.09
CA ALA A 287 31.41 -32.99 5.41
C ALA A 287 31.56 -33.38 6.90
N LEU A 288 30.93 -32.62 7.81
CA LEU A 288 30.93 -32.90 9.24
C LEU A 288 30.02 -34.08 9.61
N LEU A 289 28.86 -34.22 8.95
CA LEU A 289 27.93 -35.33 9.19
C LEU A 289 28.51 -36.70 8.81
N GLY A 290 29.32 -36.78 7.76
CA GLY A 290 29.95 -38.05 7.33
C GLY A 290 30.92 -38.66 8.36
N ILE A 291 31.47 -37.84 9.27
CA ILE A 291 32.35 -38.29 10.36
C ILE A 291 31.51 -38.79 11.56
N ALA A 292 30.37 -38.15 11.83
CA ALA A 292 29.51 -38.46 12.98
C ALA A 292 28.66 -39.73 12.80
N THR A 293 28.35 -40.15 11.56
CA THR A 293 27.52 -41.34 11.33
C THR A 293 28.23 -42.66 11.64
N VAL A 294 29.56 -42.69 11.61
CA VAL A 294 30.34 -43.91 11.91
C VAL A 294 30.33 -44.25 13.41
N THR A 295 30.21 -43.25 14.29
CA THR A 295 30.31 -43.45 15.75
C THR A 295 28.99 -43.79 16.43
N LEU A 296 27.84 -43.53 15.81
CA LEU A 296 26.52 -43.61 16.47
C LEU A 296 25.71 -44.89 16.18
N TRP A 297 26.23 -45.80 15.34
CA TRP A 297 25.53 -47.06 15.00
C TRP A 297 25.80 -48.22 15.98
N SER A 298 26.61 -48.00 17.02
CA SER A 298 27.12 -49.05 17.92
C SER A 298 26.29 -49.31 19.18
N LEU A 299 25.29 -48.48 19.50
CA LEU A 299 24.51 -48.59 20.75
C LEU A 299 22.99 -48.55 20.53
N GLN A 300 22.45 -49.77 20.48
CA GLN A 300 21.07 -50.23 20.68
C GLN A 300 20.39 -49.75 22.00
N PRO A 301 19.12 -50.09 22.30
CA PRO A 301 18.00 -50.59 21.47
C PRO A 301 16.62 -49.95 21.79
N TRP A 302 15.57 -50.53 21.17
CA TRP A 302 14.14 -50.18 21.26
C TRP A 302 13.42 -50.63 22.55
N SER A 303 12.36 -49.91 22.94
CA SER A 303 11.18 -50.47 23.64
C SER A 303 9.90 -49.66 23.33
N THR A 304 8.71 -50.20 23.65
CA THR A 304 7.43 -49.88 22.97
C THR A 304 6.24 -49.68 23.94
N ARG A 305 5.09 -49.21 23.40
CA ARG A 305 3.69 -49.33 23.95
C ARG A 305 3.35 -48.43 25.17
N SER A 306 2.10 -48.06 25.49
CA SER A 306 0.76 -48.15 24.83
C SER A 306 -0.29 -47.31 25.60
N GLY A 307 -1.46 -47.04 24.99
CA GLY A 307 -2.73 -46.61 25.66
C GLY A 307 -3.14 -45.15 25.36
N ALA A 308 -4.33 -44.77 24.83
CA ALA A 308 -5.73 -45.14 25.11
C ALA A 308 -6.26 -44.58 26.46
N ALA A 309 -7.41 -43.88 26.59
CA ALA A 309 -8.52 -43.62 25.65
C ALA A 309 -9.48 -42.48 26.10
N ARG A 310 -10.39 -42.04 25.19
CA ARG A 310 -11.78 -41.54 25.38
C ARG A 310 -12.06 -40.30 26.28
N LEU A 311 -12.55 -39.19 25.72
CA LEU A 311 -13.96 -38.79 25.42
C LEU A 311 -14.66 -37.99 26.55
N SER A 312 -15.09 -36.76 26.24
CA SER A 312 -16.51 -36.37 26.32
C SER A 312 -16.78 -35.13 25.47
N ARG A 313 -18.07 -34.84 25.19
CA ARG A 313 -18.57 -33.80 24.29
C ARG A 313 -19.55 -32.90 25.06
N GLY A 314 -19.51 -31.60 24.85
CA GLY A 314 -20.48 -30.64 25.38
C GLY A 314 -20.55 -29.42 24.46
N GLU A 315 -21.73 -29.12 23.96
CA GLU A 315 -21.98 -28.14 22.89
C GLU A 315 -23.15 -27.25 23.29
N ALA A 316 -22.98 -25.93 23.21
CA ALA A 316 -24.06 -24.96 23.33
C ALA A 316 -23.64 -23.65 22.65
N ALA A 317 -24.53 -23.10 21.81
CA ALA A 317 -24.38 -21.81 21.13
C ALA A 317 -25.44 -20.83 21.64
N PHE A 318 -25.21 -19.52 21.52
CA PHE A 318 -26.28 -18.52 21.42
C PHE A 318 -25.79 -17.23 20.72
N THR A 319 -26.74 -16.33 20.39
CA THR A 319 -26.70 -15.39 19.24
C THR A 319 -26.99 -13.93 19.58
N GLY A 320 -26.45 -12.99 18.77
CA GLY A 320 -26.96 -11.61 18.58
C GLY A 320 -26.54 -10.57 19.64
N ALA A 321 -26.59 -9.25 19.41
CA ALA A 321 -26.90 -8.45 18.19
C ALA A 321 -26.35 -7.00 18.36
N ALA A 322 -26.37 -6.16 17.31
CA ALA A 322 -25.91 -4.76 17.34
C ALA A 322 -27.06 -3.72 17.37
N PRO A 323 -26.83 -2.54 17.97
CA PRO A 323 -26.92 -1.22 17.27
C PRO A 323 -25.85 -0.21 17.79
N ALA A 324 -25.59 0.99 17.26
CA ALA A 324 -25.81 1.68 15.96
C ALA A 324 -24.87 2.95 15.92
N ALA A 325 -24.98 3.86 14.94
CA ALA A 325 -24.10 5.05 14.79
C ALA A 325 -24.87 6.40 14.67
N VAL A 326 -24.20 7.52 14.97
CA VAL A 326 -24.68 8.91 14.80
C VAL A 326 -23.57 9.80 14.19
N THR A 327 -23.95 10.81 13.41
CA THR A 327 -23.07 11.65 12.54
C THR A 327 -22.77 13.04 13.16
N PRO A 328 -21.61 13.70 12.89
CA PRO A 328 -21.12 14.84 13.67
C PRO A 328 -21.26 16.24 13.02
N ALA A 329 -20.89 17.29 13.77
CA ALA A 329 -20.70 18.69 13.33
C ALA A 329 -19.56 19.35 14.18
N PRO A 330 -19.02 20.54 13.80
CA PRO A 330 -17.58 20.68 13.51
C PRO A 330 -16.70 21.28 14.63
N ALA A 331 -15.37 21.12 14.51
CA ALA A 331 -14.38 21.77 15.37
C ALA A 331 -13.18 22.31 14.55
N PRO A 332 -12.77 23.59 14.76
CA PRO A 332 -11.51 24.15 14.25
C PRO A 332 -10.38 24.13 15.30
N HIS A 333 -10.46 23.26 16.31
CA HIS A 333 -9.73 23.37 17.57
C HIS A 333 -8.28 22.84 17.47
N LEU A 334 -8.04 21.80 16.66
CA LEU A 334 -6.71 21.21 16.49
C LEU A 334 -5.77 22.07 15.64
N ALA A 335 -6.27 22.78 14.62
CA ALA A 335 -5.44 23.62 13.75
C ALA A 335 -4.74 24.74 14.53
N GLU A 336 -5.46 25.41 15.44
CA GLU A 336 -4.90 26.46 16.28
C GLU A 336 -3.85 25.92 17.26
N LEU A 337 -4.08 24.73 17.83
CA LEU A 337 -3.12 24.07 18.74
C LEU A 337 -1.82 23.66 18.03
N LEU A 338 -1.89 23.14 16.81
CA LEU A 338 -0.71 22.79 16.00
C LEU A 338 0.13 24.03 15.67
N ALA A 339 -0.52 25.14 15.32
CA ALA A 339 0.16 26.42 15.09
C ALA A 339 0.79 27.00 16.36
N GLN A 340 0.11 26.91 17.52
CA GLN A 340 0.62 27.42 18.80
C GLN A 340 1.82 26.62 19.33
N HIS A 341 1.83 25.29 19.15
CA HIS A 341 2.87 24.39 19.66
C HIS A 341 3.83 23.86 18.58
N ALA A 342 3.95 24.54 17.43
CA ALA A 342 4.77 24.09 16.29
C ALA A 342 6.25 23.80 16.65
N ALA A 343 6.79 24.47 17.67
CA ALA A 343 8.15 24.25 18.17
C ALA A 343 8.31 23.00 19.07
N GLU A 344 7.23 22.30 19.40
CA GLU A 344 7.21 21.03 20.16
C GLU A 344 6.86 19.81 19.29
N THR A 345 6.53 20.02 18.01
CA THR A 345 6.06 18.99 17.07
C THR A 345 7.15 18.54 16.10
N ASP A 346 8.42 18.69 16.49
CA ASP A 346 9.57 18.21 15.74
C ASP A 346 9.91 16.74 16.09
N THR A 347 10.73 16.11 15.25
CA THR A 347 11.14 14.72 15.39
C THR A 347 11.88 14.42 16.70
N ASP A 348 12.76 15.31 17.20
CA ASP A 348 13.47 15.09 18.46
C ASP A 348 12.51 15.12 19.66
N SER A 349 11.58 16.08 19.68
CA SER A 349 10.52 16.17 20.71
C SER A 349 9.58 14.96 20.68
N ALA A 350 9.16 14.54 19.49
CA ALA A 350 8.24 13.42 19.31
C ALA A 350 8.87 12.08 19.73
N PHE A 351 10.11 11.80 19.32
CA PHE A 351 10.83 10.59 19.73
C PHE A 351 11.24 10.61 21.20
N ALA A 352 11.62 11.76 21.78
CA ALA A 352 11.88 11.87 23.21
C ALA A 352 10.66 11.45 24.04
N ARG A 353 9.46 11.96 23.67
CA ARG A 353 8.17 11.58 24.29
C ARG A 353 7.86 10.10 24.08
N LEU A 354 8.00 9.57 22.86
CA LEU A 354 7.68 8.17 22.57
C LEU A 354 8.62 7.19 23.29
N LEU A 355 9.93 7.43 23.30
CA LEU A 355 10.89 6.56 24.01
C LEU A 355 10.69 6.59 25.54
N ALA A 356 10.30 7.74 26.11
CA ALA A 356 10.00 7.85 27.54
C ALA A 356 8.86 6.91 27.99
N LEU A 357 7.82 6.72 27.16
CA LEU A 357 6.73 5.77 27.42
C LEU A 357 7.20 4.31 27.48
N TRP A 358 8.36 4.00 26.89
CA TRP A 358 9.00 2.68 26.93
C TRP A 358 10.09 2.56 28.01
N GLY A 359 10.30 3.61 28.82
CA GLY A 359 11.41 3.70 29.78
C GLY A 359 12.79 3.80 29.11
N ALA A 360 12.84 4.11 27.81
CA ALA A 360 14.07 4.21 27.04
C ALA A 360 14.64 5.64 27.06
N LYS A 361 15.95 5.77 26.92
CA LYS A 361 16.67 7.05 26.88
C LYS A 361 16.75 7.55 25.45
N TYR A 362 16.59 8.86 25.26
CA TYR A 362 16.74 9.53 23.99
C TYR A 362 17.85 10.58 24.04
N GLN A 363 18.63 10.69 22.97
CA GLN A 363 19.62 11.75 22.76
C GLN A 363 19.28 12.53 21.49
N ALA A 364 18.74 13.72 21.68
CA ALA A 364 18.45 14.69 20.62
C ALA A 364 19.71 15.04 19.81
N ASN A 365 19.54 15.40 18.53
CA ASN A 365 20.62 15.76 17.60
C ASN A 365 21.76 14.72 17.46
N SER A 366 21.48 13.43 17.71
CA SER A 366 22.48 12.35 17.59
C SER A 366 22.16 11.41 16.40
N THR A 367 22.57 10.14 16.46
CA THR A 367 22.20 9.12 15.45
C THR A 367 20.69 8.94 15.33
N ASP A 368 20.25 8.52 14.14
CA ASP A 368 18.87 8.15 13.79
C ASP A 368 18.03 7.61 14.98
N PRO A 369 16.85 8.18 15.28
CA PRO A 369 16.06 7.82 16.47
C PRO A 369 15.72 6.32 16.55
N CYS A 370 15.47 5.69 15.41
CA CYS A 370 15.16 4.26 15.33
C CYS A 370 16.38 3.38 15.62
N SER A 371 17.59 3.83 15.28
CA SER A 371 18.83 3.18 15.70
C SER A 371 19.05 3.25 17.23
N GLN A 372 18.69 4.37 17.89
CA GLN A 372 18.74 4.50 19.35
C GLN A 372 17.72 3.58 20.05
N ALA A 373 16.52 3.45 19.49
CA ALA A 373 15.51 2.50 19.94
C ALA A 373 16.00 1.05 19.80
N THR A 374 16.62 0.71 18.67
CA THR A 374 17.17 -0.64 18.39
C THR A 374 18.26 -1.04 19.38
N GLN A 375 19.15 -0.12 19.75
CA GLN A 375 20.18 -0.35 20.79
C GLN A 375 19.58 -0.66 22.17
N GLN A 376 18.32 -0.28 22.41
CA GLN A 376 17.58 -0.50 23.67
C GLN A 376 16.54 -1.63 23.55
N GLY A 377 16.61 -2.45 22.49
CA GLY A 377 15.76 -3.62 22.29
C GLY A 377 14.34 -3.31 21.77
N LEU A 378 14.12 -2.12 21.20
CA LEU A 378 12.88 -1.72 20.55
C LEU A 378 13.09 -1.61 19.04
N GLU A 379 12.18 -2.10 18.20
CA GLU A 379 12.21 -1.81 16.76
C GLU A 379 11.19 -0.74 16.39
N CYS A 380 11.58 0.13 15.45
CA CYS A 380 10.67 1.04 14.77
C CYS A 380 9.87 0.32 13.69
N VAL A 381 8.59 0.68 13.61
CA VAL A 381 7.68 0.34 12.52
C VAL A 381 7.22 1.66 11.92
N ILE A 382 7.70 1.94 10.71
CA ILE A 382 7.31 3.12 9.91
C ILE A 382 6.37 2.60 8.83
N GLU A 383 5.08 2.90 8.94
CA GLU A 383 4.07 2.43 8.01
C GLU A 383 3.00 3.51 7.78
N ARG A 384 2.23 3.32 6.70
CA ARG A 384 0.97 4.05 6.47
C ARG A 384 -0.20 3.11 6.74
N GLY A 385 -1.17 3.56 7.53
CA GLY A 385 -2.29 2.76 8.01
C GLY A 385 -3.51 3.59 8.39
N SER A 386 -4.41 2.98 9.17
CA SER A 386 -5.64 3.60 9.67
C SER A 386 -5.70 3.53 11.21
N PHE A 387 -6.62 4.28 11.83
CA PHE A 387 -6.85 4.19 13.27
C PHE A 387 -7.22 2.75 13.71
N GLY A 388 -7.93 1.99 12.87
CA GLY A 388 -8.20 0.57 13.13
C GLY A 388 -6.93 -0.28 13.20
N GLN A 389 -5.91 0.02 12.37
CA GLN A 389 -4.60 -0.64 12.44
C GLN A 389 -3.83 -0.24 13.71
N LEU A 390 -3.90 1.02 14.13
CA LEU A 390 -3.30 1.49 15.39
C LEU A 390 -3.98 0.83 16.62
N ARG A 391 -5.32 0.74 16.64
CA ARG A 391 -6.07 -0.03 17.67
C ARG A 391 -5.64 -1.50 17.68
N LEU A 392 -5.48 -2.13 16.51
CA LEU A 392 -5.04 -3.52 16.40
C LEU A 392 -3.64 -3.76 16.95
N TYR A 393 -2.72 -2.82 16.76
CA TYR A 393 -1.37 -2.90 17.33
C TYR A 393 -1.33 -2.54 18.82
N ASN A 394 -2.27 -1.70 19.28
CA ASN A 394 -2.41 -1.29 20.67
C ASN A 394 -1.09 -0.79 21.29
N ARG A 395 -0.40 0.14 20.61
CA ARG A 395 0.86 0.76 21.05
C ARG A 395 0.89 2.25 20.74
N PRO A 396 1.46 3.09 21.62
CA PRO A 396 1.73 4.49 21.31
C PRO A 396 2.51 4.66 20.00
N ALA A 397 2.18 5.70 19.26
CA ALA A 397 2.77 6.00 17.96
C ALA A 397 2.90 7.51 17.77
N ILE A 398 3.92 7.93 17.04
CA ILE A 398 4.02 9.29 16.48
C ILE A 398 3.14 9.31 15.23
N LEU A 399 2.19 10.23 15.18
CA LEU A 399 1.38 10.53 14.00
C LEU A 399 2.01 11.71 13.25
N MET A 400 2.13 11.59 11.94
CA MET A 400 2.57 12.67 11.06
C MET A 400 1.34 13.44 10.56
N LEU A 401 1.10 14.62 11.12
CA LEU A 401 -0.02 15.49 10.78
C LEU A 401 0.44 16.58 9.80
N SER A 402 -0.42 16.95 8.84
CA SER A 402 -0.20 18.13 7.99
C SER A 402 -1.23 19.19 8.31
N ASP A 403 -0.80 20.42 8.58
CA ASP A 403 -1.70 21.57 8.67
C ASP A 403 -2.20 22.02 7.27
N GLY A 404 -3.12 22.99 7.25
CA GLY A 404 -3.65 23.58 6.01
C GLY A 404 -2.67 24.51 5.27
N ALA A 405 -1.50 24.82 5.85
CA ALA A 405 -0.42 25.56 5.22
C ALA A 405 0.66 24.63 4.60
N GLY A 406 0.58 23.33 4.85
CA GLY A 406 1.55 22.32 4.40
C GLY A 406 2.70 22.07 5.38
N THR A 407 2.61 22.57 6.62
CA THR A 407 3.56 22.28 7.70
C THR A 407 3.32 20.87 8.24
N SER A 408 4.39 20.10 8.40
CA SER A 408 4.34 18.76 9.02
C SER A 408 4.57 18.88 10.53
N HIS A 409 3.72 18.21 11.30
CA HIS A 409 3.78 18.15 12.76
C HIS A 409 3.83 16.68 13.21
N GLU A 410 4.84 16.32 14.02
CA GLU A 410 4.94 15.01 14.65
C GLU A 410 4.33 15.06 16.06
N VAL A 411 3.32 14.23 16.33
CA VAL A 411 2.57 14.25 17.60
C VAL A 411 2.40 12.83 18.15
N VAL A 412 2.68 12.61 19.43
CA VAL A 412 2.56 11.28 20.06
C VAL A 412 1.11 11.01 20.47
N LEU A 413 0.54 9.93 19.92
CA LEU A 413 -0.72 9.31 20.34
C LEU A 413 -0.46 8.39 21.55
N THR A 414 -1.14 8.65 22.67
CA THR A 414 -0.98 7.91 23.94
C THR A 414 -2.20 7.08 24.33
N ALA A 415 -3.41 7.41 23.86
CA ALA A 415 -4.59 6.56 23.97
C ALA A 415 -5.50 6.70 22.74
N LEU A 416 -6.26 5.65 22.43
CA LEU A 416 -7.15 5.61 21.27
C LEU A 416 -8.36 4.73 21.57
N ASP A 417 -9.53 5.36 21.70
CA ASP A 417 -10.82 4.69 21.80
C ASP A 417 -11.60 4.78 20.47
N ASP A 418 -12.90 4.49 20.48
CA ASP A 418 -13.74 4.45 19.28
C ASP A 418 -14.07 5.84 18.69
N GLU A 419 -14.11 6.90 19.52
CA GLU A 419 -14.50 8.27 19.14
C GLU A 419 -13.39 9.31 19.32
N GLN A 420 -12.47 9.11 20.28
CA GLN A 420 -11.43 10.06 20.66
C GLN A 420 -10.00 9.46 20.61
N ALA A 421 -9.04 10.37 20.46
CA ALA A 421 -7.62 10.13 20.50
C ALA A 421 -6.98 11.06 21.53
N ARG A 422 -6.12 10.50 22.39
CA ARG A 422 -5.33 11.28 23.35
C ARG A 422 -3.93 11.52 22.78
N ILE A 423 -3.56 12.79 22.64
CA ILE A 423 -2.31 13.23 22.02
C ILE A 423 -1.49 14.11 22.96
N GLU A 424 -0.16 14.08 22.82
CA GLU A 424 0.77 14.94 23.58
C GLU A 424 1.18 16.18 22.75
N LEU A 425 0.50 17.31 23.00
CA LEU A 425 0.69 18.59 22.31
C LEU A 425 0.46 19.74 23.31
N GLY A 426 1.53 20.38 23.79
CA GLY A 426 1.41 21.33 24.91
C GLY A 426 0.87 20.68 26.19
N GLY A 427 1.19 19.39 26.40
CA GLY A 427 0.59 18.50 27.39
C GLY A 427 -0.46 17.53 26.79
N THR A 428 -1.04 16.69 27.64
CA THR A 428 -2.03 15.67 27.26
C THR A 428 -3.36 16.31 26.85
N ARG A 429 -3.82 16.07 25.62
CA ARG A 429 -5.09 16.57 25.07
C ARG A 429 -5.94 15.43 24.53
N SER A 430 -7.27 15.51 24.69
CA SER A 430 -8.20 14.63 23.96
C SER A 430 -8.73 15.35 22.73
N VAL A 431 -8.78 14.66 21.60
CA VAL A 431 -9.22 15.19 20.30
C VAL A 431 -10.14 14.17 19.63
N GLY A 432 -11.23 14.63 19.02
CA GLY A 432 -12.15 13.75 18.30
C GLY A 432 -11.48 13.14 17.06
N LEU A 433 -11.71 11.86 16.79
CA LEU A 433 -11.10 11.16 15.65
C LEU A 433 -11.52 11.75 14.31
N GLY A 434 -12.75 12.26 14.21
CA GLY A 434 -13.20 13.05 13.06
C GLY A 434 -12.27 14.23 12.80
N GLU A 435 -12.02 15.08 13.80
CA GLU A 435 -11.10 16.22 13.69
C GLU A 435 -9.67 15.78 13.34
N LEU A 436 -9.10 14.82 14.09
CA LEU A 436 -7.73 14.33 13.86
C LEU A 436 -7.54 13.75 12.44
N SER A 437 -8.56 13.10 11.88
CA SER A 437 -8.54 12.54 10.51
C SER A 437 -8.44 13.57 9.39
N HIS A 438 -8.72 14.86 9.65
CA HIS A 438 -8.53 15.91 8.65
C HIS A 438 -7.05 16.25 8.44
N PHE A 439 -6.23 16.08 9.48
CA PHE A 439 -4.80 16.42 9.49
C PHE A 439 -3.91 15.18 9.31
N TRP A 440 -4.40 13.99 9.66
CA TRP A 440 -3.66 12.73 9.56
C TRP A 440 -3.97 11.94 8.29
N LEU A 441 -2.98 11.83 7.39
CA LEU A 441 -3.12 11.08 6.13
C LEU A 441 -2.80 9.57 6.24
N GLY A 442 -2.55 9.09 7.46
CA GLY A 442 -2.31 7.68 7.78
C GLY A 442 -0.86 7.32 8.10
N ASP A 443 0.09 8.23 7.93
CA ASP A 443 1.52 7.98 8.15
C ASP A 443 1.88 8.03 9.65
N PHE A 444 2.52 6.99 10.17
CA PHE A 444 2.89 6.88 11.58
C PHE A 444 4.23 6.16 11.81
N VAL A 445 4.84 6.45 12.97
CA VAL A 445 5.99 5.69 13.51
C VAL A 445 5.62 5.10 14.86
N MET A 446 5.83 3.81 15.02
CA MET A 446 5.53 3.06 16.24
C MET A 446 6.78 2.33 16.74
N LEU A 447 6.94 2.26 18.06
CA LEU A 447 7.93 1.38 18.69
C LEU A 447 7.25 0.10 19.18
N TRP A 448 7.97 -1.02 19.13
CA TRP A 448 7.58 -2.26 19.80
C TRP A 448 8.80 -3.07 20.25
N ARG A 449 8.62 -3.94 21.24
CA ARG A 449 9.65 -4.86 21.74
C ARG A 449 9.45 -6.26 21.13
N PRO A 450 10.25 -6.68 20.13
CA PRO A 450 10.12 -7.99 19.52
C PRO A 450 10.68 -9.11 20.42
N ALA A 451 10.26 -10.36 20.17
CA ALA A 451 10.78 -11.54 20.86
C ALA A 451 12.24 -11.88 20.51
N SER A 452 12.74 -11.34 19.39
CA SER A 452 14.12 -11.46 18.91
C SER A 452 14.46 -10.29 17.99
N SER A 453 15.70 -9.82 18.02
CA SER A 453 16.22 -8.89 17.00
C SER A 453 17.38 -9.55 16.22
N PRO A 454 17.44 -9.45 14.89
CA PRO A 454 16.45 -8.82 14.00
C PRO A 454 15.16 -9.65 13.91
N VAL A 455 14.03 -8.98 13.68
CA VAL A 455 12.72 -9.63 13.54
C VAL A 455 12.68 -10.49 12.28
N LYS A 456 12.22 -11.74 12.40
CA LYS A 456 12.07 -12.70 11.30
C LYS A 456 10.62 -13.13 11.20
N ALA A 457 10.10 -13.26 9.97
CA ALA A 457 8.80 -13.90 9.75
C ALA A 457 8.88 -15.39 10.12
N LEU A 458 7.89 -15.89 10.86
CA LEU A 458 7.83 -17.28 11.29
C LEU A 458 6.83 -18.06 10.42
N SER A 459 7.27 -19.18 9.85
CA SER A 459 6.49 -19.99 8.91
C SER A 459 6.69 -21.49 9.12
N ALA A 460 5.86 -22.30 8.45
CA ALA A 460 5.86 -23.76 8.56
C ALA A 460 7.26 -24.38 8.38
N GLY A 461 7.60 -25.32 9.27
CA GLY A 461 8.89 -26.01 9.30
C GLY A 461 9.99 -25.29 10.08
N MET A 462 9.82 -24.01 10.46
CA MET A 462 10.77 -23.33 11.33
C MET A 462 10.80 -23.91 12.75
N ARG A 463 11.97 -23.82 13.40
CA ARG A 463 12.16 -24.14 14.82
C ARG A 463 12.91 -23.02 15.54
N GLY A 464 12.59 -22.75 16.80
CA GLY A 464 13.32 -21.76 17.58
C GLY A 464 12.64 -21.30 18.87
N ALA A 465 13.30 -20.37 19.56
CA ALA A 465 12.72 -19.70 20.73
C ALA A 465 11.56 -18.78 20.33
N GLU A 466 11.68 -18.17 19.14
CA GLU A 466 10.69 -17.31 18.50
C GLU A 466 9.39 -18.07 18.18
N VAL A 467 9.50 -19.34 17.75
CA VAL A 467 8.36 -20.22 17.50
C VAL A 467 7.67 -20.64 18.81
N ARG A 468 8.46 -20.95 19.86
CA ARG A 468 7.92 -21.20 21.21
C ARG A 468 7.22 -19.96 21.77
N TRP A 469 7.79 -18.77 21.59
CA TRP A 469 7.17 -17.50 21.95
C TRP A 469 5.82 -17.34 21.25
N LEU A 470 5.77 -17.47 19.92
CA LEU A 470 4.54 -17.33 19.15
C LEU A 470 3.47 -18.33 19.61
N ARG A 471 3.84 -19.60 19.81
CA ARG A 471 2.92 -20.64 20.26
C ARG A 471 2.35 -20.33 21.65
N ARG A 472 3.19 -20.00 22.63
CA ARG A 472 2.73 -19.59 23.97
C ARG A 472 1.86 -18.34 23.91
N SER A 473 2.25 -17.35 23.13
CA SER A 473 1.49 -16.11 22.96
C SER A 473 0.07 -16.38 22.46
N LEU A 474 -0.08 -17.19 21.42
CA LEU A 474 -1.40 -17.59 20.92
C LEU A 474 -2.15 -18.46 21.93
N GLN A 475 -1.49 -19.42 22.58
CA GLN A 475 -2.10 -20.28 23.60
C GLN A 475 -2.63 -19.49 24.81
N ARG A 476 -1.90 -18.48 25.30
CA ARG A 476 -2.37 -17.56 26.35
C ARG A 476 -3.60 -16.76 25.93
N LEU A 477 -3.64 -16.27 24.68
CA LEU A 477 -4.82 -15.61 24.09
C LEU A 477 -6.03 -16.54 23.93
N HIS A 478 -5.81 -17.86 24.02
CA HIS A 478 -6.84 -18.90 24.07
C HIS A 478 -7.11 -19.42 25.50
N GLY A 479 -6.56 -18.80 26.55
CA GLY A 479 -6.77 -19.19 27.95
C GLY A 479 -6.03 -20.45 28.40
N VAL A 480 -5.03 -20.92 27.64
CA VAL A 480 -4.23 -22.10 27.99
C VAL A 480 -3.11 -21.70 28.96
N ALA A 481 -2.92 -22.49 30.02
CA ALA A 481 -1.92 -22.27 31.06
C ALA A 481 -0.47 -22.39 30.55
N ASP A 482 0.43 -21.59 31.13
CA ASP A 482 1.78 -21.33 30.62
C ASP A 482 2.79 -22.47 30.89
N ASP A 483 2.45 -23.39 31.82
CA ASP A 483 3.32 -24.47 32.31
C ASP A 483 3.42 -25.68 31.37
N ALA A 484 2.63 -25.71 30.29
CA ALA A 484 2.63 -26.82 29.34
C ALA A 484 3.92 -26.83 28.47
N PRO A 485 4.61 -27.98 28.31
CA PRO A 485 5.78 -28.07 27.44
C PRO A 485 5.36 -27.88 25.97
N VAL A 486 5.70 -26.72 25.41
CA VAL A 486 5.36 -26.33 24.04
C VAL A 486 6.36 -26.84 22.99
N SER A 487 5.83 -27.38 21.88
CA SER A 487 6.61 -27.69 20.68
C SER A 487 7.33 -26.44 20.16
N ASP A 488 8.61 -26.60 19.84
CA ASP A 488 9.41 -25.54 19.21
C ASP A 488 9.30 -25.50 17.68
N LEU A 489 8.53 -26.42 17.10
CA LEU A 489 8.28 -26.53 15.67
C LEU A 489 7.02 -25.75 15.26
N PHE A 490 7.13 -25.04 14.15
CA PHE A 490 6.01 -24.45 13.44
C PHE A 490 5.36 -25.53 12.57
N ASP A 491 4.51 -26.33 13.20
CA ASP A 491 3.73 -27.39 12.58
C ASP A 491 2.35 -26.91 12.08
N ALA A 492 1.53 -27.85 11.61
CA ALA A 492 0.20 -27.56 11.09
C ALA A 492 -0.77 -27.01 12.16
N GLU A 493 -0.58 -27.35 13.43
CA GLU A 493 -1.39 -26.84 14.54
C GLU A 493 -1.09 -25.36 14.78
N LEU A 494 0.20 -24.99 14.90
CA LEU A 494 0.57 -23.58 15.04
C LEU A 494 0.16 -22.77 13.80
N ALA A 495 0.30 -23.33 12.60
CA ALA A 495 -0.18 -22.69 11.38
C ALA A 495 -1.70 -22.46 11.37
N ALA A 496 -2.49 -23.34 12.01
CA ALA A 496 -3.93 -23.16 12.17
C ALA A 496 -4.25 -22.05 13.19
N LEU A 497 -3.57 -22.02 14.34
CA LEU A 497 -3.69 -20.96 15.35
C LEU A 497 -3.34 -19.58 14.77
N VAL A 498 -2.26 -19.49 13.97
CA VAL A 498 -1.87 -18.24 13.30
C VAL A 498 -2.93 -17.79 12.30
N ARG A 499 -3.49 -18.68 11.46
CA ARG A 499 -4.57 -18.32 10.53
C ARG A 499 -5.84 -17.88 11.24
N ASP A 500 -6.17 -18.52 12.35
CA ASP A 500 -7.38 -18.15 13.10
C ASP A 500 -7.23 -16.79 13.80
N PHE A 501 -6.07 -16.52 14.39
CA PHE A 501 -5.72 -15.20 14.89
C PHE A 501 -5.76 -14.14 13.77
N GLN A 502 -5.11 -14.41 12.63
CA GLN A 502 -5.12 -13.51 11.47
C GLN A 502 -6.55 -13.19 11.02
N ARG A 503 -7.42 -14.20 10.93
CA ARG A 503 -8.83 -14.04 10.54
C ARG A 503 -9.61 -13.18 11.54
N ARG A 504 -9.47 -13.44 12.85
CA ARG A 504 -10.15 -12.67 13.90
C ARG A 504 -9.70 -11.21 13.97
N HIS A 505 -8.44 -10.95 13.62
CA HIS A 505 -7.81 -9.63 13.66
C HIS A 505 -7.72 -8.92 12.29
N GLN A 506 -8.45 -9.40 11.27
CA GLN A 506 -8.49 -8.83 9.91
C GLN A 506 -7.11 -8.66 9.24
N LEU A 507 -6.16 -9.54 9.57
CA LEU A 507 -4.85 -9.62 8.93
C LEU A 507 -4.90 -10.56 7.71
N ALA A 508 -3.87 -10.50 6.86
CA ALA A 508 -3.69 -11.45 5.76
C ALA A 508 -3.64 -12.90 6.29
N VAL A 509 -4.54 -13.77 5.83
CA VAL A 509 -4.73 -15.13 6.37
C VAL A 509 -3.85 -16.15 5.63
N ASP A 510 -2.54 -15.94 5.65
CA ASP A 510 -1.54 -16.81 5.01
C ASP A 510 -1.06 -17.97 5.91
N GLY A 511 -1.16 -17.81 7.24
CA GLY A 511 -0.58 -18.71 8.23
C GLY A 511 0.92 -18.48 8.48
N ILE A 512 1.45 -17.33 8.07
CA ILE A 512 2.81 -16.87 8.30
C ILE A 512 2.76 -15.74 9.33
N ALA A 513 3.40 -15.93 10.48
CA ALA A 513 3.52 -14.85 11.45
C ALA A 513 4.63 -13.88 11.02
N GLY A 514 4.31 -13.01 10.05
CA GLY A 514 5.13 -11.86 9.68
C GLY A 514 5.09 -10.75 10.74
N VAL A 515 5.88 -9.69 10.54
CA VAL A 515 6.06 -8.57 11.49
C VAL A 515 4.72 -8.03 12.01
N ARG A 516 3.78 -7.69 11.12
CA ARG A 516 2.43 -7.21 11.48
C ARG A 516 1.63 -8.19 12.36
N THR A 517 1.76 -9.50 12.12
CA THR A 517 1.10 -10.53 12.94
C THR A 517 1.75 -10.63 14.31
N GLN A 518 3.08 -10.56 14.39
CA GLN A 518 3.80 -10.59 15.67
C GLN A 518 3.50 -9.35 16.54
N ILE A 519 3.42 -8.16 15.92
CA ILE A 519 3.00 -6.93 16.60
C ILE A 519 1.56 -7.07 17.12
N ALA A 520 0.61 -7.53 16.30
CA ALA A 520 -0.78 -7.71 16.73
C ALA A 520 -0.92 -8.75 17.85
N VAL A 521 -0.16 -9.85 17.81
CA VAL A 521 -0.12 -10.86 18.90
C VAL A 521 0.44 -10.24 20.20
N ALA A 522 1.52 -9.45 20.11
CA ALA A 522 2.03 -8.70 21.27
C ALA A 522 1.07 -7.59 21.74
N GLY A 523 0.30 -7.02 20.81
CA GLY A 523 -0.80 -6.09 21.01
C GLY A 523 -1.87 -6.65 21.92
N ALA A 524 -2.44 -7.78 21.50
CA ALA A 524 -3.51 -8.49 22.20
C ALA A 524 -3.08 -9.07 23.56
N LEU A 525 -1.78 -9.37 23.76
CA LEU A 525 -1.27 -9.93 25.01
C LEU A 525 -1.16 -8.94 26.18
N GLY A 526 -1.02 -7.63 25.91
CA GLY A 526 -0.94 -6.59 26.96
C GLY A 526 0.12 -6.86 28.05
N ALA A 527 1.40 -6.97 27.70
CA ALA A 527 2.45 -7.23 28.68
C ALA A 527 2.63 -6.05 29.67
N PRO A 528 2.85 -6.28 30.98
CA PRO A 528 2.89 -5.21 32.00
C PRO A 528 3.89 -4.10 31.72
N ASP A 529 5.08 -4.44 31.21
CA ASP A 529 6.16 -3.50 30.88
C ASP A 529 6.11 -3.02 29.41
N THR A 530 4.92 -2.93 28.82
CA THR A 530 4.71 -2.39 27.47
C THR A 530 3.56 -1.39 27.45
N PRO A 531 3.76 -0.15 26.95
CA PRO A 531 2.71 0.86 26.94
C PRO A 531 1.64 0.52 25.89
N LEU A 532 0.37 0.72 26.23
CA LEU A 532 -0.81 0.38 25.42
C LEU A 532 -1.62 1.65 25.07
N LEU A 533 -2.44 1.59 24.01
CA LEU A 533 -3.39 2.66 23.66
C LEU A 533 -4.77 2.49 24.33
N SER A 534 -5.11 1.26 24.73
CA SER A 534 -6.36 0.94 25.43
C SER A 534 -6.36 1.56 26.83
N ALA A 535 -7.29 2.49 27.08
CA ALA A 535 -7.37 3.24 28.33
C ALA A 535 -7.62 2.34 29.55
N VAL A 536 -6.82 2.55 30.60
CA VAL A 536 -7.11 2.09 31.97
C VAL A 536 -7.47 3.33 32.78
N ASP A 537 -8.76 3.67 32.82
CA ASP A 537 -9.28 4.55 33.87
C ASP A 537 -9.54 3.69 35.11
N THR A 538 -8.60 3.71 36.04
CA THR A 538 -8.79 3.21 37.41
C THR A 538 -8.48 4.29 38.44
N ASP A 539 -9.07 5.47 38.27
CA ASP A 539 -9.29 6.38 39.39
C ASP A 539 -10.52 5.92 40.18
N HIS A 540 -10.27 4.96 41.07
CA HIS A 540 -11.21 4.61 42.13
C HIS A 540 -11.31 5.80 43.09
N HIS A 541 -12.38 6.59 42.98
CA HIS A 541 -12.79 7.50 44.05
C HIS A 541 -13.15 6.67 45.29
N GLY A 542 -12.17 6.47 46.18
CA GLY A 542 -12.41 6.04 47.55
C GLY A 542 -13.06 7.18 48.33
N GLY A 543 -14.24 6.91 48.90
CA GLY A 543 -14.83 7.70 49.99
C GLY A 543 -14.43 7.18 51.35
#